data_AF-Q484Z5-F1
#
_entry.id   AF-Q484Z5-F1
#
_cell.length_a   1.000
_cell.length_b   1.000
_cell.length_c   1.000
_cell.angle_alpha   90.00
_cell.angle_beta   90.00
_cell.angle_gamma   90.00
#
_symmetry.space_group_name_H-M   'P 1'
#
loop_
_entity.id
_entity.type
_entity.pdbx_description
1 polymer ?
#
loop_
_entity_poly.entity_id
_entity_poly.type
_entity_poly.pdbx_seq_one_letter_code
_entity_poly.pdbx_strand_id
1 'polypeptide(L)'
;MGDKKYLYCANKGRIDVYCHKLGIKLWTQTSHEAAFVLMLDNDPKVKSFSSQPGKYAYKGKNFQPDFLVEYTDGRFEFIEVHSREDKSEKFKARIALFTEGFKEKLGAELTCKYNDEIDFQYIRNIEHLSQYNRMTDTDIDNILRVAWFFPQNITLGEAEHHLKQQLGLGFSMRVLMWLRLYDFDWYTKINANTPLTRATV
;
A
#
# COMPACT_ATOMS: atom_id res chain seq x y z
N MET A 1 -10.20 -11.00 35.70
CA MET A 1 -9.46 -9.88 35.08
C MET A 1 -8.77 -10.43 33.85
N GLY A 2 -9.42 -10.33 32.68
CA GLY A 2 -8.92 -10.90 31.44
C GLY A 2 -7.98 -9.94 30.72
N ASP A 3 -6.85 -10.48 30.26
CA ASP A 3 -5.75 -9.78 29.61
C ASP A 3 -6.18 -8.97 28.38
N LYS A 4 -6.31 -7.66 28.55
CA LYS A 4 -6.53 -6.67 27.48
C LYS A 4 -5.34 -6.52 26.52
N LYS A 5 -4.33 -7.39 26.58
CA LYS A 5 -3.06 -7.22 25.84
C LYS A 5 -2.99 -7.95 24.50
N TYR A 6 -3.90 -8.88 24.22
CA TYR A 6 -3.88 -9.68 22.98
C TYR A 6 -4.94 -9.31 21.94
N LEU A 7 -5.81 -8.34 22.22
CA LEU A 7 -6.85 -7.90 21.28
C LEU A 7 -6.36 -6.96 20.17
N TYR A 8 -5.13 -6.46 20.21
CA TYR A 8 -4.63 -5.49 19.22
C TYR A 8 -4.10 -6.12 17.92
N CYS A 9 -4.00 -7.45 17.85
CA CYS A 9 -3.46 -8.17 16.68
C CYS A 9 -4.51 -9.04 15.96
N ALA A 10 -5.74 -9.13 16.46
CA ALA A 10 -6.72 -10.09 15.94
C ALA A 10 -7.33 -9.71 14.58
N ASN A 11 -7.15 -8.47 14.11
CA ASN A 11 -7.74 -7.96 12.85
C ASN A 11 -6.73 -7.33 11.86
N LYS A 12 -5.42 -7.40 12.12
CA LYS A 12 -4.41 -6.84 11.18
C LYS A 12 -3.96 -7.91 10.19
N GLY A 13 -4.56 -7.92 9.00
CA GLY A 13 -4.17 -8.80 7.91
C GLY A 13 -2.84 -8.35 7.29
N ARG A 14 -1.94 -9.30 7.00
CA ARG A 14 -0.75 -9.04 6.19
C ARG A 14 -1.18 -8.67 4.76
N ILE A 15 -0.79 -7.48 4.29
CA ILE A 15 -0.94 -7.06 2.89
C ILE A 15 0.47 -6.91 2.31
N ASP A 16 0.77 -7.69 1.28
CA ASP A 16 2.02 -7.56 0.53
C ASP A 16 1.75 -6.70 -0.71
N VAL A 17 2.42 -5.56 -0.82
CA VAL A 17 2.29 -4.62 -1.94
C VAL A 17 3.56 -4.68 -2.77
N TYR A 18 3.44 -5.03 -4.06
CA TYR A 18 4.58 -4.93 -4.97
C TYR A 18 4.87 -3.46 -5.27
N CYS A 19 6.11 -3.02 -5.05
CA CYS A 19 6.57 -1.65 -5.23
C CYS A 19 7.52 -1.61 -6.44
N HIS A 20 7.13 -0.95 -7.53
CA HIS A 20 7.90 -0.95 -8.78
C HIS A 20 9.20 -0.16 -8.62
N LYS A 21 9.16 0.97 -7.91
CA LYS A 21 10.32 1.84 -7.67
C LYS A 21 11.43 1.14 -6.88
N LEU A 22 11.06 0.21 -6.00
CA LEU A 22 12.01 -0.56 -5.20
C LEU A 22 12.27 -1.98 -5.74
N GLY A 23 11.45 -2.47 -6.68
CA GLY A 23 11.55 -3.83 -7.23
C GLY A 23 11.27 -4.95 -6.21
N ILE A 24 10.55 -4.66 -5.13
CA ILE A 24 10.31 -5.61 -4.02
C ILE A 24 8.85 -5.58 -3.55
N LYS A 25 8.43 -6.62 -2.83
CA LYS A 25 7.17 -6.60 -2.08
C LYS A 25 7.39 -6.01 -0.69
N LEU A 26 6.66 -4.95 -0.37
CA LEU A 26 6.62 -4.36 0.97
C LEU A 26 5.44 -4.93 1.74
N TRP A 27 5.71 -5.30 2.99
CA TRP A 27 4.69 -5.76 3.92
C TRP A 27 4.06 -4.57 4.63
N THR A 28 2.73 -4.53 4.66
CA THR A 28 1.95 -3.58 5.47
C THR A 28 0.93 -4.29 6.34
N GLN A 29 0.53 -3.62 7.42
CA GLN A 29 -0.42 -4.14 8.41
C GLN A 29 -1.86 -3.71 8.15
N THR A 30 -2.04 -2.65 7.36
CA THR A 30 -3.35 -2.04 7.09
C THR A 30 -3.48 -1.60 5.64
N SER A 31 -4.72 -1.50 5.16
CA SER A 31 -5.03 -0.99 3.81
C SER A 31 -4.59 0.47 3.63
N HIS A 32 -4.56 1.25 4.71
CA HIS A 32 -4.07 2.63 4.70
C HIS A 32 -2.55 2.70 4.51
N GLU A 33 -1.80 1.85 5.21
CA GLU A 33 -0.35 1.71 4.95
C GLU A 33 -0.07 1.21 3.54
N ALA A 34 -0.85 0.24 3.04
CA ALA A 34 -0.74 -0.24 1.66
C ALA A 34 -1.02 0.88 0.64
N ALA A 35 -2.04 1.70 0.90
CA ALA A 35 -2.34 2.86 0.07
C ALA A 35 -1.19 3.86 0.07
N PHE A 36 -0.60 4.11 1.24
CA PHE A 36 0.54 5.01 1.37
C PHE A 36 1.77 4.50 0.61
N VAL A 37 2.05 3.19 0.67
CA VAL A 37 3.10 2.56 -0.16
C VAL A 37 2.85 2.81 -1.64
N LEU A 38 1.62 2.60 -2.13
CA LEU A 38 1.28 2.84 -3.54
C LEU A 38 1.40 4.32 -3.93
N MET A 39 1.02 5.24 -3.04
CA MET A 39 1.19 6.68 -3.27
C MET A 39 2.67 7.07 -3.36
N LEU A 40 3.51 6.58 -2.46
CA LEU A 40 4.96 6.83 -2.49
C LEU A 40 5.63 6.21 -3.72
N ASP A 41 5.17 5.04 -4.15
CA ASP A 41 5.69 4.38 -5.35
C ASP A 41 5.36 5.15 -6.64
N ASN A 42 4.17 5.75 -6.70
CA ASN A 42 3.72 6.53 -7.85
C ASN A 42 4.20 7.99 -7.82
N ASP A 43 4.71 8.51 -6.70
CA ASP A 43 5.19 9.89 -6.60
C ASP A 43 6.53 10.04 -7.36
N PRO A 44 6.60 10.89 -8.41
CA PRO A 44 7.84 11.11 -9.16
C PRO A 44 8.92 11.85 -8.35
N LYS A 45 8.56 12.54 -7.27
CA LYS A 45 9.51 13.21 -6.37
C LYS A 45 10.12 12.25 -5.36
N VAL A 46 9.51 11.08 -5.14
CA VAL A 46 10.08 10.04 -4.27
C VAL A 46 11.11 9.25 -5.06
N LYS A 47 12.33 9.18 -4.52
CA LYS A 47 13.42 8.38 -5.07
C LYS A 47 13.39 6.96 -4.51
N SER A 48 13.24 6.83 -3.20
CA SER A 48 13.16 5.55 -2.49
C SER A 48 12.48 5.74 -1.13
N PHE A 49 12.00 4.65 -0.55
CA PHE A 49 11.43 4.67 0.79
C PHE A 49 11.56 3.31 1.47
N SER A 50 11.41 3.27 2.79
CA SER A 50 11.37 2.06 3.58
C SER A 50 10.19 2.11 4.55
N SER A 51 9.47 0.99 4.69
CA SER A 51 8.52 0.79 5.78
C SER A 51 9.27 0.40 7.05
N GLN A 52 8.82 0.88 8.21
CA GLN A 52 9.30 0.51 9.54
C GLN A 52 10.84 0.59 9.66
N PRO A 53 11.47 1.75 9.35
CA PRO A 53 12.93 1.89 9.19
C PRO A 53 13.76 1.63 10.46
N GLY A 54 13.10 1.50 11.63
CA GLY A 54 13.75 1.14 12.89
C GLY A 54 13.24 1.94 14.08
N LYS A 55 13.72 1.58 15.28
CA LYS A 55 13.42 2.29 16.52
C LYS A 55 14.47 3.35 16.81
N TYR A 56 14.01 4.54 17.16
CA TYR A 56 14.81 5.71 17.48
C TYR A 56 14.61 6.10 18.94
N ALA A 57 15.73 6.32 19.63
CA ALA A 57 15.75 6.73 21.03
C ALA A 57 16.06 8.23 21.16
N TYR A 58 15.19 8.96 21.87
CA TYR A 58 15.37 10.38 22.17
C TYR A 58 14.78 10.74 23.54
N LYS A 59 15.56 11.46 24.36
CA LYS A 59 15.19 11.88 25.73
C LYS A 59 14.52 10.76 26.56
N GLY A 60 15.12 9.56 26.53
CA GLY A 60 14.65 8.39 27.29
C GLY A 60 13.38 7.70 26.74
N LYS A 61 12.88 8.12 25.58
CA LYS A 61 11.73 7.50 24.92
C LYS A 61 12.14 6.85 23.60
N ASN A 62 11.34 5.89 23.14
CA ASN A 62 11.53 5.22 21.85
C ASN A 62 10.36 5.52 20.91
N PHE A 63 10.67 5.64 19.63
CA PHE A 63 9.71 5.84 18.55
C PHE A 63 10.13 5.06 17.32
N GLN A 64 9.16 4.49 16.62
CA GLN A 64 9.38 3.84 15.35
C GLN A 64 8.41 4.49 14.38
N PRO A 65 8.90 5.30 13.43
CA PRO A 65 8.05 5.85 12.38
C PRO A 65 7.60 4.72 11.45
N ASP A 66 6.49 4.95 10.75
CA ASP A 66 5.96 3.99 9.78
C ASP A 66 6.78 3.98 8.49
N PHE A 67 7.28 5.14 8.05
CA PHE A 67 8.09 5.24 6.84
C PHE A 67 9.29 6.18 7.00
N LEU A 68 10.32 5.91 6.22
CA LEU A 68 11.39 6.84 5.86
C LEU A 68 11.39 7.01 4.35
N VAL A 69 11.30 8.25 3.88
CA VAL A 69 11.22 8.62 2.46
C VAL A 69 12.44 9.44 2.10
N GLU A 70 13.07 9.09 0.98
CA GLU A 70 14.10 9.86 0.31
C GLU A 70 13.52 10.49 -0.96
N TYR A 71 13.62 11.81 -1.07
CA TYR A 71 13.17 12.56 -2.23
C TYR A 71 14.28 12.75 -3.26
N THR A 72 13.91 13.00 -4.50
CA THR A 72 14.84 13.23 -5.63
C THR A 72 15.70 14.47 -5.44
N ASP A 73 15.27 15.42 -4.61
CA ASP A 73 16.02 16.63 -4.25
C ASP A 73 17.01 16.41 -3.09
N GLY A 74 17.14 15.17 -2.59
CA GLY A 74 18.04 14.79 -1.51
C GLY A 74 17.49 15.01 -0.10
N ARG A 75 16.25 15.48 0.04
CA ARG A 75 15.59 15.59 1.36
C ARG A 75 15.16 14.22 1.88
N PHE A 76 15.18 14.07 3.20
CA PHE A 76 14.66 12.91 3.91
C PHE A 76 13.49 13.32 4.82
N GLU A 77 12.47 12.47 4.87
CA GLU A 77 11.30 12.66 5.72
C GLU A 77 10.91 11.35 6.39
N PHE A 78 10.70 11.41 7.70
CA PHE A 78 10.05 10.36 8.46
C PHE A 78 8.54 10.62 8.47
N ILE A 79 7.75 9.55 8.29
CA ILE A 79 6.30 9.66 8.23
C ILE A 79 5.68 8.70 9.24
N GLU A 80 4.77 9.23 10.05
CA GLU A 80 3.84 8.47 10.87
C GLU A 80 2.46 8.50 10.19
N VAL A 81 1.84 7.34 10.00
CA VAL A 81 0.47 7.22 9.50
C VAL A 81 -0.46 7.03 10.68
N HIS A 82 -1.46 7.90 10.84
CA HIS A 82 -2.33 7.88 12.01
C HIS A 82 -3.80 8.15 11.70
N SER A 83 -4.70 7.67 12.57
CA SER A 83 -6.11 8.08 12.51
C SER A 83 -6.26 9.49 13.08
N ARG A 84 -7.08 10.34 12.43
CA ARG A 84 -7.39 11.69 12.93
C ARG A 84 -8.17 11.66 14.26
N GLU A 85 -8.86 10.55 14.53
CA GLU A 85 -9.71 10.38 15.72
C GLU A 85 -8.89 10.15 17.00
N ASP A 86 -7.65 9.65 16.89
CA ASP A 86 -6.78 9.35 18.04
C ASP A 86 -5.74 10.47 18.31
N LYS A 87 -6.24 11.69 18.49
CA LYS A 87 -5.42 12.87 18.82
C LYS A 87 -5.24 13.07 20.32
N SER A 88 -4.91 12.01 21.05
CA SER A 88 -4.59 12.17 22.47
C SER A 88 -3.45 13.17 22.66
N GLU A 89 -3.51 13.99 23.72
CA GLU A 89 -2.42 14.93 24.05
C GLU A 89 -1.08 14.20 24.21
N LYS A 90 -1.12 12.93 24.63
CA LYS A 90 0.04 12.04 24.69
C LYS A 90 0.64 11.76 23.31
N PHE A 91 -0.18 11.54 22.29
CA PHE A 91 0.29 11.35 20.92
C PHE A 91 0.93 12.63 20.38
N LYS A 92 0.25 13.78 20.52
CA LYS A 92 0.80 15.09 20.09
C LYS A 92 2.15 15.39 20.74
N ALA A 93 2.25 15.21 22.06
CA ALA A 93 3.48 15.42 22.80
C ALA A 93 4.60 14.46 22.37
N ARG A 94 4.24 13.20 22.01
CA ARG A 94 5.19 12.23 21.46
C ARG A 94 5.68 12.64 20.07
N ILE A 95 4.79 13.02 19.16
CA ILE A 95 5.17 13.47 17.81
C ILE A 95 6.07 14.71 17.91
N ALA A 96 5.67 15.74 18.65
CA ALA A 96 6.47 16.95 18.82
C ALA A 96 7.89 16.66 19.36
N LEU A 97 8.00 15.78 20.36
CA LEU A 97 9.29 15.35 20.91
C LEU A 97 10.18 14.67 19.86
N PHE A 98 9.62 13.79 19.02
CA PHE A 98 10.40 13.09 18.00
C PHE A 98 10.67 13.94 16.77
N THR A 99 9.80 14.90 16.44
CA THR A 99 10.09 15.93 15.42
C THR A 99 11.33 16.74 15.81
N GLU A 100 11.45 17.16 17.08
CA GLU A 100 12.67 17.80 17.61
C GLU A 100 13.88 16.86 17.45
N GLY A 101 13.75 15.62 17.93
CA GLY A 101 14.85 14.65 17.93
C GLY A 101 15.35 14.26 16.54
N PHE A 102 14.45 14.09 15.56
CA PHE A 102 14.83 13.78 14.18
C PHE A 102 15.52 14.95 13.49
N LYS A 103 15.03 16.17 13.73
CA LYS A 103 15.66 17.38 13.20
C LYS A 103 17.05 17.59 13.80
N GLU A 104 17.20 17.44 15.12
CA GLU A 104 18.46 17.62 15.83
C GLU A 104 19.51 16.57 15.45
N LYS A 105 19.12 15.29 15.42
CA LYS A 105 20.08 14.18 15.23
C LYS A 105 20.34 13.80 13.79
N LEU A 106 19.32 13.91 12.92
CA LEU A 106 19.36 13.41 11.55
C LEU A 106 19.18 14.51 10.50
N GLY A 107 18.84 15.74 10.90
CA GLY A 107 18.53 16.82 9.97
C GLY A 107 17.28 16.56 9.13
N ALA A 108 16.39 15.67 9.58
CA ALA A 108 15.21 15.23 8.84
C ALA A 108 13.92 15.69 9.49
N GLU A 109 12.86 15.84 8.69
CA GLU A 109 11.53 16.17 9.18
C GLU A 109 10.77 14.91 9.61
N LEU A 110 9.86 15.05 10.58
CA LEU A 110 8.86 14.04 10.92
C LEU A 110 7.47 14.63 10.69
N THR A 111 6.71 14.02 9.79
CA THR A 111 5.32 14.42 9.51
C THR A 111 4.33 13.32 9.87
N CYS A 112 3.13 13.77 10.23
CA CYS A 112 2.00 12.88 10.48
C CYS A 112 1.06 12.97 9.27
N LYS A 113 0.79 11.85 8.63
CA LYS A 113 -0.20 11.71 7.56
C LYS A 113 -1.44 11.04 8.13
N TYR A 114 -2.62 11.56 7.80
CA TYR A 114 -3.85 11.05 8.38
C TYR A 114 -4.58 10.14 7.41
N ASN A 115 -5.13 9.04 7.95
CA ASN A 115 -5.86 8.05 7.15
C ASN A 115 -7.06 8.64 6.38
N ASP A 116 -7.67 9.69 6.92
CA ASP A 116 -8.82 10.37 6.30
C ASP A 116 -8.43 11.29 5.13
N GLU A 117 -7.14 11.43 4.84
CA GLU A 117 -6.63 12.16 3.67
C GLU A 117 -6.57 11.27 2.42
N ILE A 118 -6.75 9.95 2.57
CA ILE A 118 -6.76 9.00 1.46
C ILE A 118 -8.21 8.74 1.04
N ASP A 119 -8.46 8.73 -0.26
CA ASP A 119 -9.79 8.46 -0.81
C ASP A 119 -10.33 7.09 -0.35
N PHE A 120 -11.55 7.08 0.14
CA PHE A 120 -12.18 5.89 0.71
C PHE A 120 -12.40 4.78 -0.33
N GLN A 121 -12.72 5.13 -1.58
CA GLN A 121 -12.90 4.16 -2.65
C GLN A 121 -11.56 3.53 -3.05
N TYR A 122 -10.47 4.31 -3.02
CA TYR A 122 -9.10 3.81 -3.19
C TYR A 122 -8.75 2.74 -2.14
N ILE A 123 -9.00 3.03 -0.85
CA ILE A 123 -8.81 2.05 0.25
C ILE A 123 -9.65 0.79 0.04
N ARG A 124 -10.93 0.93 -0.30
CA ARG A 124 -11.81 -0.23 -0.56
C ARG A 124 -11.34 -1.10 -1.72
N ASN A 125 -10.79 -0.49 -2.77
CA ASN A 125 -10.23 -1.22 -3.89
C ASN A 125 -8.98 -2.00 -3.48
N ILE A 126 -8.13 -1.45 -2.60
CA ILE A 126 -7.00 -2.18 -2.01
C ILE A 126 -7.48 -3.36 -1.16
N GLU A 127 -8.47 -3.15 -0.30
CA GLU A 127 -9.07 -4.25 0.50
C GLU A 127 -9.60 -5.36 -0.40
N HIS A 128 -10.32 -4.99 -1.45
CA HIS A 128 -10.88 -5.93 -2.42
C HIS A 128 -9.82 -6.65 -3.25
N LEU A 129 -8.71 -6.00 -3.61
CA LEU A 129 -7.69 -6.58 -4.48
C LEU A 129 -6.59 -7.34 -3.70
N SER A 130 -6.30 -6.94 -2.47
CA SER A 130 -5.25 -7.57 -1.65
C SER A 130 -5.53 -9.04 -1.33
N GLN A 131 -6.78 -9.50 -1.40
CA GLN A 131 -7.14 -10.92 -1.25
C GLN A 131 -6.50 -11.84 -2.31
N TYR A 132 -6.13 -11.27 -3.47
CA TYR A 132 -5.48 -12.00 -4.57
C TYR A 132 -3.96 -12.23 -4.34
N ASN A 133 -3.40 -11.77 -3.21
CA ASN A 133 -2.01 -12.07 -2.82
C ASN A 133 -1.71 -13.56 -2.63
N ARG A 134 -2.74 -14.41 -2.55
CA ARG A 134 -2.60 -15.85 -2.31
C ARG A 134 -2.43 -16.69 -3.58
N MET A 135 -2.56 -16.10 -4.77
CA MET A 135 -2.35 -16.83 -6.02
C MET A 135 -0.89 -17.24 -6.17
N THR A 136 -0.64 -18.42 -6.73
CA THR A 136 0.73 -18.90 -6.96
C THR A 136 1.35 -18.22 -8.17
N ASP A 137 2.69 -18.19 -8.26
CA ASP A 137 3.39 -17.65 -9.43
C ASP A 137 2.96 -18.39 -10.71
N THR A 138 2.75 -19.71 -10.64
CA THR A 138 2.22 -20.52 -11.75
C THR A 138 0.83 -20.05 -12.21
N ASP A 139 -0.06 -19.71 -11.27
CA ASP A 139 -1.40 -19.21 -11.62
C ASP A 139 -1.32 -17.83 -12.28
N ILE A 140 -0.46 -16.95 -11.75
CA ILE A 140 -0.22 -15.62 -12.30
C ILE A 140 0.33 -15.73 -13.72
N ASP A 141 1.30 -16.62 -13.97
CA ASP A 141 1.88 -16.87 -15.29
C ASP A 141 0.83 -17.37 -16.29
N ASN A 142 -0.06 -18.28 -15.86
CA ASN A 142 -1.15 -18.76 -16.71
C ASN A 142 -2.12 -17.64 -17.09
N ILE A 143 -2.48 -16.78 -16.13
CA ILE A 143 -3.34 -15.62 -16.38
C ILE A 143 -2.65 -14.65 -17.33
N LEU A 144 -1.36 -14.36 -17.13
CA LEU A 144 -0.58 -13.47 -17.99
C LEU A 144 -0.52 -13.97 -19.44
N ARG A 145 -0.31 -15.27 -19.66
CA ARG A 145 -0.28 -15.85 -21.01
C ARG A 145 -1.59 -15.65 -21.76
N VAL A 146 -2.73 -15.78 -21.08
CA VAL A 146 -4.04 -15.54 -21.69
C VAL A 146 -4.27 -14.03 -21.90
N ALA A 147 -3.98 -13.22 -20.88
CA ALA A 147 -4.17 -11.77 -20.92
C ALA A 147 -3.29 -11.08 -21.98
N TRP A 148 -2.17 -11.70 -22.38
CA TRP A 148 -1.32 -11.21 -23.46
C TRP A 148 -2.08 -10.96 -24.77
N PHE A 149 -3.12 -11.75 -25.04
CA PHE A 149 -3.93 -11.66 -26.25
C PHE A 149 -5.16 -10.75 -26.12
N PHE A 150 -5.37 -10.13 -24.95
CA PHE A 150 -6.49 -9.19 -24.78
C PHE A 150 -6.27 -7.92 -25.60
N PRO A 151 -7.36 -7.30 -26.10
CA PRO A 151 -7.28 -5.98 -26.71
C PRO A 151 -6.74 -4.94 -25.72
N GLN A 152 -6.19 -3.85 -26.24
CA GLN A 152 -5.58 -2.79 -25.43
C GLN A 152 -6.57 -2.18 -24.41
N ASN A 153 -7.84 -2.09 -24.81
CA ASN A 153 -8.95 -1.69 -23.95
C ASN A 153 -9.89 -2.87 -23.82
N ILE A 154 -10.05 -3.38 -22.60
CA ILE A 154 -10.98 -4.46 -22.27
C ILE A 154 -11.68 -4.11 -20.97
N THR A 155 -12.94 -4.51 -20.80
CA THR A 155 -13.60 -4.39 -19.49
C THR A 155 -13.24 -5.57 -18.59
N LEU A 156 -13.33 -5.38 -17.28
CA LEU A 156 -13.09 -6.45 -16.32
C LEU A 156 -14.02 -7.66 -16.56
N GLY A 157 -15.29 -7.43 -16.90
CA GLY A 157 -16.25 -8.51 -17.17
C GLY A 157 -15.87 -9.36 -18.36
N GLU A 158 -15.43 -8.73 -19.46
CA GLU A 158 -14.92 -9.43 -20.65
C GLU A 158 -13.66 -10.23 -20.32
N ALA A 159 -12.69 -9.61 -19.63
CA ALA A 159 -11.44 -10.27 -19.23
C ALA A 159 -11.70 -11.51 -18.35
N GLU A 160 -12.57 -11.38 -17.34
CA GLU A 160 -12.97 -12.49 -16.47
C GLU A 160 -13.69 -13.60 -17.24
N HIS A 161 -14.53 -13.24 -18.21
CA HIS A 161 -15.21 -14.21 -19.07
C HIS A 161 -14.20 -15.02 -19.91
N HIS A 162 -13.23 -14.34 -20.53
CA HIS A 162 -12.17 -14.99 -21.31
C HIS A 162 -11.30 -15.92 -20.44
N LEU A 163 -10.87 -15.47 -19.27
CA LEU A 163 -10.10 -16.29 -18.34
C LEU A 163 -10.89 -17.54 -17.93
N LYS A 164 -12.19 -17.39 -17.63
CA LYS A 164 -13.05 -18.52 -17.28
C LYS A 164 -13.19 -19.53 -18.42
N GLN A 165 -13.30 -19.08 -19.67
CA GLN A 165 -13.39 -19.98 -20.81
C GLN A 165 -12.09 -20.77 -21.06
N GLN A 166 -10.93 -20.14 -20.86
CA GLN A 166 -9.63 -20.73 -21.19
C GLN A 166 -9.01 -21.53 -20.04
N LEU A 167 -9.18 -21.07 -18.80
CA LEU A 167 -8.51 -21.63 -17.62
C LEU A 167 -9.49 -22.25 -16.61
N GLY A 168 -10.79 -21.99 -16.75
CA GLY A 168 -11.81 -22.46 -15.81
C GLY A 168 -12.01 -21.53 -14.60
N LEU A 169 -12.62 -22.06 -13.54
CA LEU A 169 -12.93 -21.28 -12.33
C LEU A 169 -11.67 -21.09 -11.46
N GLY A 170 -11.59 -19.95 -10.76
CA GLY A 170 -10.52 -19.66 -9.80
C GLY A 170 -9.45 -18.70 -10.31
N PHE A 171 -9.38 -18.47 -11.62
CA PHE A 171 -8.51 -17.45 -12.23
C PHE A 171 -9.25 -16.12 -12.33
N SER A 172 -8.57 -15.01 -12.03
CA SER A 172 -9.19 -13.68 -12.04
C SER A 172 -8.22 -12.62 -12.49
N MET A 173 -8.70 -11.70 -13.33
CA MET A 173 -7.93 -10.56 -13.84
C MET A 173 -7.49 -9.61 -12.73
N ARG A 174 -8.20 -9.65 -11.59
CA ARG A 174 -7.92 -8.82 -10.41
C ARG A 174 -6.54 -9.05 -9.80
N VAL A 175 -5.94 -10.23 -10.02
CA VAL A 175 -4.54 -10.43 -9.60
C VAL A 175 -3.59 -9.55 -10.39
N LEU A 176 -3.81 -9.39 -11.71
CA LEU A 176 -2.98 -8.52 -12.55
C LEU A 176 -3.23 -7.04 -12.27
N MET A 177 -4.46 -6.68 -11.89
CA MET A 177 -4.77 -5.34 -11.37
C MET A 177 -4.02 -5.06 -10.06
N TRP A 178 -4.02 -6.01 -9.12
CA TRP A 178 -3.32 -5.88 -7.84
C TRP A 178 -1.80 -5.76 -8.02
N LEU A 179 -1.24 -6.55 -8.93
CA LEU A 179 0.18 -6.51 -9.29
C LEU A 179 0.53 -5.30 -10.17
N ARG A 180 -0.44 -4.44 -10.53
CA ARG A 180 -0.30 -3.27 -11.39
C ARG A 180 0.31 -3.59 -12.77
N LEU A 181 0.00 -4.77 -13.29
CA LEU A 181 0.29 -5.15 -14.67
C LEU A 181 -0.84 -4.71 -15.62
N TYR A 182 -2.01 -4.39 -15.05
CA TYR A 182 -3.12 -3.73 -15.73
C TYR A 182 -3.61 -2.55 -14.89
N ASP A 183 -3.69 -1.39 -15.54
CA ASP A 183 -4.15 -0.12 -14.98
C ASP A 183 -5.67 0.01 -15.08
N PHE A 184 -6.23 0.68 -14.08
CA PHE A 184 -7.62 1.05 -13.96
C PHE A 184 -7.74 2.29 -13.06
N ASP A 185 -8.90 2.92 -13.03
CA ASP A 185 -9.15 4.04 -12.11
C ASP A 185 -9.41 3.54 -10.69
N TRP A 186 -8.38 3.64 -9.84
CA TRP A 186 -8.44 3.25 -8.42
C TRP A 186 -9.45 4.04 -7.59
N TYR A 187 -9.94 5.18 -8.05
CA TYR A 187 -10.92 6.01 -7.35
C TYR A 187 -12.37 5.65 -7.71
N THR A 188 -12.57 4.72 -8.65
CA THR A 188 -13.89 4.22 -9.02
C THR A 188 -14.13 2.82 -8.47
N LYS A 189 -15.39 2.50 -8.14
CA LYS A 189 -15.75 1.18 -7.66
C LYS A 189 -15.54 0.12 -8.75
N ILE A 190 -14.71 -0.88 -8.46
CA ILE A 190 -14.46 -2.02 -9.35
C ILE A 190 -15.77 -2.79 -9.62
N ASN A 191 -16.11 -2.95 -10.90
CA ASN A 191 -17.27 -3.70 -11.36
C ASN A 191 -17.01 -4.30 -12.76
N ALA A 192 -17.98 -5.01 -13.34
CA ALA A 192 -17.80 -5.68 -14.62
C ALA A 192 -17.48 -4.71 -15.79
N ASN A 193 -17.91 -3.46 -15.71
CA ASN A 193 -17.65 -2.45 -16.74
C ASN A 193 -16.38 -1.65 -16.48
N THR A 194 -15.60 -1.96 -15.44
CA THR A 194 -14.34 -1.27 -15.15
C THR A 194 -13.40 -1.42 -16.34
N PRO A 195 -12.97 -0.31 -16.99
CA PRO A 195 -12.02 -0.35 -18.07
C PRO A 195 -10.65 -0.77 -17.55
N LEU A 196 -9.99 -1.67 -18.27
CA LEU A 196 -8.64 -2.12 -18.00
C LEU A 196 -7.76 -1.78 -19.19
N THR A 197 -6.56 -1.31 -18.88
CA THR A 197 -5.50 -1.07 -19.86
C THR A 197 -4.24 -1.77 -19.41
N ARG A 198 -3.44 -2.30 -20.34
CA ARG A 198 -2.16 -2.90 -19.97
C ARG A 198 -1.23 -1.80 -19.45
N ALA A 199 -0.63 -2.00 -18.28
CA ALA A 199 0.27 -1.00 -17.70
C ALA A 199 1.49 -0.81 -18.60
N THR A 200 1.95 0.43 -18.72
CA THR A 200 3.19 0.75 -19.44
C THR A 200 4.31 0.73 -18.40
N VAL A 201 4.97 -0.42 -18.27
CA VAL A 201 6.05 -0.64 -17.29
C VAL A 201 7.37 -0.09 -17.83
#